data_AF-A0A353NFM5-F1
#
_entry.id   AF-A0A353NFM5-F1
#
_cell.length_a   1.000
_cell.length_b   1.000
_cell.length_c   1.000
_cell.angle_alpha   90.00
_cell.angle_beta   90.00
_cell.angle_gamma   90.00
#
_symmetry.space_group_name_H-M   'P 1'
#
loop_
_entity.id
_entity.type
_entity.pdbx_description
1 polymer ?
#
loop_
_entity_poly.entity_id
_entity_poly.type
_entity_poly.pdbx_seq_one_letter_code
_entity_poly.pdbx_strand_id
1 'polypeptide(L)'
;CRKLGRRVIDRCNLTILTEPGFEDLAAFLAGHDIDIVASYPHYLAAEVDSRRGEGVFTRSLTGLRLLNELGYGTRRSLYLVHNPPDLALAGDQYELECDFRRRLTPEGIEFSGLYVLNNMPLGRFLETLVQEGKHEDYLARLAESFNPATLAGLMCREQLSVAWDGRIYDCDFNLAVGLAQPACRTVFDFTPELWLQRSIRTAAHCFGCTAATGSSCTGSLTSVSVRRRAEP
;
A
#
# COMPACT_ATOMS: atom_id res chain seq x y z
N CYS A 1 9.57 -17.38 10.11
CA CYS A 1 8.17 -16.93 10.30
C CYS A 1 7.15 -18.06 10.17
N ARG A 2 7.07 -18.78 9.05
CA ARG A 2 6.08 -19.86 8.84
C ARG A 2 6.13 -21.02 9.84
N LYS A 3 7.33 -21.51 10.18
CA LYS A 3 7.52 -22.53 11.24
C LYS A 3 7.03 -22.06 12.62
N LEU A 4 6.86 -20.75 12.82
CA LEU A 4 6.34 -20.14 14.04
C LEU A 4 4.82 -19.85 13.95
N GLY A 5 4.13 -20.38 12.93
CA GLY A 5 2.70 -20.14 12.70
C GLY A 5 2.35 -18.68 12.36
N ARG A 6 3.34 -17.87 11.94
CA ARG A 6 3.11 -16.47 11.58
C ARG A 6 2.73 -16.34 10.11
N ARG A 7 1.72 -15.50 9.84
CA ARG A 7 1.37 -15.02 8.50
C ARG A 7 2.55 -14.23 7.94
N VAL A 8 2.89 -14.48 6.67
CA VAL A 8 3.94 -13.75 5.96
C VAL A 8 3.32 -13.16 4.71
N ILE A 9 3.61 -11.89 4.47
CA ILE A 9 3.09 -11.14 3.35
C ILE A 9 4.29 -10.65 2.53
N ASP A 10 4.26 -10.89 1.23
CA ASP A 10 5.13 -10.25 0.25
C ASP A 10 4.42 -9.04 -0.36
N ARG A 11 5.13 -7.90 -0.40
CA ARG A 11 4.63 -6.71 -1.10
C ARG A 11 5.26 -6.63 -2.47
N CYS A 12 4.50 -7.08 -3.45
CA CYS A 12 5.00 -7.38 -4.76
C CYS A 12 4.80 -6.20 -5.72
N ASN A 13 5.86 -5.84 -6.44
CA ASN A 13 5.72 -5.12 -7.70
C ASN A 13 5.59 -6.16 -8.81
N LEU A 14 4.40 -6.32 -9.40
CA LEU A 14 4.06 -7.43 -10.31
C LEU A 14 5.04 -7.63 -11.47
N THR A 15 5.67 -6.56 -11.95
CA THR A 15 6.60 -6.67 -13.08
C THR A 15 7.84 -7.50 -12.76
N ILE A 16 8.26 -7.55 -11.48
CA ILE A 16 9.42 -8.33 -11.04
C ILE A 16 9.29 -9.82 -11.36
N LEU A 17 8.05 -10.33 -11.39
CA LEU A 17 7.76 -11.74 -11.65
C LEU A 17 8.09 -12.18 -13.08
N THR A 18 8.38 -11.22 -13.96
CA THR A 18 8.72 -11.45 -15.37
C THR A 18 10.11 -10.92 -15.74
N GLU A 19 10.86 -10.39 -14.77
CA GLU A 19 12.22 -9.89 -15.02
C GLU A 19 13.22 -11.05 -15.06
N PRO A 20 14.27 -10.95 -15.89
CA PRO A 20 15.34 -11.95 -15.92
C PRO A 20 15.98 -12.17 -14.55
N GLY A 21 16.11 -13.44 -14.15
CA GLY A 21 16.67 -13.84 -12.85
C GLY A 21 15.65 -13.91 -11.69
N PHE A 22 14.37 -13.66 -11.95
CA PHE A 22 13.28 -13.76 -10.97
C PHE A 22 12.16 -14.72 -11.42
N GLU A 23 12.41 -15.55 -12.42
CA GLU A 23 11.42 -16.45 -13.02
C GLU A 23 10.86 -17.47 -12.01
N ASP A 24 11.63 -17.83 -10.99
CA ASP A 24 11.24 -18.76 -9.93
C ASP A 24 10.55 -18.09 -8.73
N LEU A 25 10.56 -16.76 -8.63
CA LEU A 25 10.08 -16.01 -7.47
C LEU A 25 8.61 -16.32 -7.15
N ALA A 26 7.74 -16.32 -8.15
CA ALA A 26 6.32 -16.62 -7.95
C ALA A 26 6.10 -18.03 -7.39
N ALA A 27 6.80 -19.02 -7.95
CA ALA A 27 6.73 -20.41 -7.51
C ALA A 27 7.32 -20.58 -6.10
N PHE A 28 8.41 -19.88 -5.79
CA PHE A 28 9.02 -19.84 -4.46
C PHE A 28 8.03 -19.31 -3.41
N LEU A 29 7.39 -18.16 -3.67
CA LEU A 29 6.39 -17.58 -2.77
C LEU A 29 5.19 -18.53 -2.57
N ALA A 30 4.71 -19.16 -3.65
CA ALA A 30 3.60 -20.11 -3.60
C ALA A 30 3.94 -21.39 -2.81
N GLY A 31 5.17 -21.91 -2.98
CA GLY A 31 5.70 -23.08 -2.27
C GLY A 31 5.87 -22.84 -0.78
N HIS A 32 6.00 -21.58 -0.37
CA HIS A 32 6.07 -21.17 1.03
C HIS A 32 4.76 -20.63 1.62
N ASP A 33 3.65 -20.68 0.87
CA ASP A 33 2.34 -20.20 1.31
C ASP A 33 2.42 -18.76 1.83
N ILE A 34 3.02 -17.88 1.04
CA ILE A 34 3.18 -16.46 1.32
C ILE A 34 2.00 -15.71 0.69
N ASP A 35 1.33 -14.87 1.46
CA ASP A 35 0.28 -13.99 0.93
C ASP A 35 0.91 -12.87 0.11
N ILE A 36 0.26 -12.47 -0.98
CA ILE A 36 0.76 -11.40 -1.84
C ILE A 36 -0.14 -10.18 -1.74
N VAL A 37 0.48 -9.02 -1.52
CA VAL A 37 -0.13 -7.70 -1.66
C VAL A 37 0.57 -6.98 -2.81
N ALA A 38 -0.08 -6.92 -3.96
CA ALA A 38 0.51 -6.47 -5.21
C ALA A 38 0.09 -5.04 -5.57
N SER A 39 1.05 -4.18 -5.90
CA SER A 39 0.75 -2.84 -6.41
C SER A 39 0.14 -2.93 -7.81
N TYR A 40 -1.13 -2.53 -7.96
CA TYR A 40 -1.85 -2.52 -9.24
C TYR A 40 -2.73 -1.27 -9.32
N PRO A 41 -2.15 -0.12 -9.73
CA PRO A 41 -2.72 1.20 -9.47
C PRO A 41 -4.01 1.48 -10.26
N HIS A 42 -4.27 0.76 -11.36
CA HIS A 42 -5.54 0.88 -12.10
C HIS A 42 -5.76 -0.34 -12.99
N TYR A 43 -7.01 -0.63 -13.34
CA TYR A 43 -7.37 -1.65 -14.35
C TYR A 43 -7.32 -1.14 -15.81
N LEU A 44 -6.93 0.12 -16.05
CA LEU A 44 -6.86 0.70 -17.39
C LEU A 44 -5.40 0.88 -17.77
N ALA A 45 -5.03 0.39 -18.96
CA ALA A 45 -3.65 0.44 -19.44
C ALA A 45 -3.09 1.87 -19.48
N ALA A 46 -3.85 2.82 -20.04
CA ALA A 46 -3.43 4.22 -20.13
C ALA A 46 -3.13 4.87 -18.75
N GLU A 47 -3.90 4.51 -17.72
CA GLU A 47 -3.70 5.01 -16.35
C GLU A 47 -2.47 4.40 -15.68
N VAL A 48 -2.17 3.13 -15.97
CA VAL A 48 -0.99 2.46 -15.42
C VAL A 48 0.27 2.95 -16.13
N ASP A 49 0.27 2.94 -17.46
CA ASP A 49 1.46 3.21 -18.27
C ASP A 49 1.89 4.68 -18.18
N SER A 50 0.94 5.63 -18.09
CA SER A 50 1.27 7.05 -17.87
C SER A 50 2.02 7.32 -16.57
N ARG A 51 1.84 6.48 -15.54
CA ARG A 51 2.43 6.67 -14.21
C ARG A 51 3.64 5.78 -13.95
N ARG A 52 3.64 4.58 -14.53
CA ARG A 52 4.65 3.55 -14.23
C ARG A 52 5.61 3.31 -15.39
N GLY A 53 5.30 3.82 -16.58
CA GLY A 53 6.07 3.63 -17.81
C GLY A 53 5.36 2.71 -18.78
N GLU A 54 5.67 2.88 -20.06
CA GLU A 54 5.09 2.13 -21.17
C GLU A 54 5.24 0.61 -20.98
N GLY A 55 4.16 -0.15 -21.22
CA GLY A 55 4.16 -1.61 -21.17
C GLY A 55 4.15 -2.21 -19.75
N VAL A 56 4.12 -1.38 -18.70
CA VAL A 56 4.00 -1.87 -17.31
C VAL A 56 2.64 -2.53 -17.09
N PHE A 57 1.56 -2.05 -17.69
CA PHE A 57 0.25 -2.69 -17.62
C PHE A 57 0.31 -4.14 -18.08
N THR A 58 0.82 -4.38 -19.30
CA THR A 58 0.88 -5.72 -19.91
C THR A 58 1.75 -6.67 -19.08
N ARG A 59 2.91 -6.20 -18.58
CA ARG A 59 3.77 -6.98 -17.69
C ARG A 59 3.09 -7.30 -16.35
N SER A 60 2.39 -6.33 -15.78
CA SER A 60 1.65 -6.52 -14.52
C SER A 60 0.52 -7.54 -14.69
N LEU A 61 -0.22 -7.48 -15.80
CA LEU A 61 -1.27 -8.43 -16.13
C LEU A 61 -0.71 -9.85 -16.33
N THR A 62 0.45 -9.95 -16.97
CA THR A 62 1.18 -11.23 -17.12
C THR A 62 1.58 -11.80 -15.76
N GLY A 63 2.13 -10.96 -14.86
CA GLY A 63 2.44 -11.35 -13.49
C GLY A 63 1.21 -11.82 -12.70
N LEU A 64 0.06 -11.15 -12.86
CA LEU A 64 -1.19 -11.57 -12.24
C LEU A 64 -1.67 -12.95 -12.74
N ARG A 65 -1.59 -13.20 -14.05
CA ARG A 65 -1.93 -14.52 -14.63
C ARG A 65 -1.05 -15.62 -14.06
N LEU A 66 0.26 -15.39 -13.99
CA LEU A 66 1.21 -16.32 -13.37
C LEU A 66 0.84 -16.63 -11.92
N LEU A 67 0.48 -15.61 -11.13
CA LEU A 67 0.02 -15.82 -9.76
C LEU A 67 -1.29 -16.62 -9.71
N ASN A 68 -2.28 -16.32 -10.57
CA ASN A 68 -3.54 -17.06 -10.61
C ASN A 68 -3.37 -18.53 -11.00
N GLU A 69 -2.46 -18.85 -11.93
CA GLU A 69 -2.09 -20.24 -12.25
C GLU A 69 -1.54 -20.99 -11.02
N LEU A 70 -0.80 -20.30 -10.16
CA LEU A 70 -0.32 -20.81 -8.88
C LEU A 70 -1.41 -20.81 -7.78
N GLY A 71 -2.64 -20.43 -8.09
CA GLY A 71 -3.80 -20.46 -7.20
C GLY A 71 -3.95 -19.23 -6.29
N TYR A 72 -3.17 -18.18 -6.51
CA TYR A 72 -3.42 -16.89 -5.88
C TYR A 72 -4.76 -16.30 -6.31
N GLY A 73 -5.47 -15.64 -5.40
CA GLY A 73 -6.81 -15.11 -5.59
C GLY A 73 -7.94 -16.10 -5.31
N THR A 74 -7.65 -17.41 -5.32
CA THR A 74 -8.65 -18.48 -5.05
C THR A 74 -8.26 -19.33 -3.85
N ARG A 75 -7.13 -20.05 -3.93
CA ARG A 75 -6.60 -20.93 -2.88
C ARG A 75 -5.58 -20.24 -1.97
N ARG A 76 -4.89 -19.22 -2.48
CA ARG A 76 -3.90 -18.40 -1.78
C ARG A 76 -4.31 -16.93 -1.82
N SER A 77 -3.91 -16.15 -0.83
CA SER A 77 -4.34 -14.75 -0.74
C SER A 77 -3.58 -13.86 -1.74
N LEU A 78 -4.34 -13.11 -2.54
CA LEU A 78 -3.82 -12.06 -3.41
C LEU A 78 -4.64 -10.80 -3.23
N TYR A 79 -4.04 -9.77 -2.68
CA TYR A 79 -4.64 -8.46 -2.57
C TYR A 79 -4.01 -7.52 -3.58
N LEU A 80 -4.84 -6.71 -4.23
CA LEU A 80 -4.38 -5.64 -5.12
C LEU A 80 -4.37 -4.31 -4.37
N VAL A 81 -3.42 -3.44 -4.69
CA VAL A 81 -3.34 -2.09 -4.11
C VAL A 81 -3.58 -1.06 -5.19
N HIS A 82 -4.65 -0.28 -5.03
CA HIS A 82 -5.00 0.87 -5.85
C HIS A 82 -4.63 2.16 -5.15
N ASN A 83 -4.02 3.07 -5.90
CA ASN A 83 -3.85 4.45 -5.50
C ASN A 83 -4.51 5.37 -6.54
N PRO A 84 -5.22 6.43 -6.10
CA PRO A 84 -5.92 7.33 -7.00
C PRO A 84 -4.94 8.15 -7.87
N PRO A 85 -5.40 8.74 -8.99
CA PRO A 85 -4.62 9.71 -9.76
C PRO A 85 -4.35 10.99 -8.98
N ASP A 86 -3.24 11.64 -9.33
CA ASP A 86 -2.94 13.05 -9.03
C ASP A 86 -3.25 13.43 -7.58
N LEU A 87 -3.99 14.53 -7.40
CA LEU A 87 -4.36 15.10 -6.10
C LEU A 87 -5.60 14.44 -5.49
N ALA A 88 -6.17 13.41 -6.11
CA ALA A 88 -7.35 12.75 -5.56
C ALA A 88 -6.98 11.94 -4.30
N LEU A 89 -7.95 11.84 -3.40
CA LEU A 89 -7.84 10.99 -2.21
C LEU A 89 -8.50 9.64 -2.49
N ALA A 90 -8.15 8.66 -1.66
CA ALA A 90 -8.70 7.32 -1.66
C ALA A 90 -10.24 7.37 -1.68
N GLY A 91 -10.84 6.72 -2.69
CA GLY A 91 -12.28 6.56 -2.82
C GLY A 91 -12.83 5.47 -1.88
N ASP A 92 -14.09 5.11 -2.07
CA ASP A 92 -14.69 3.98 -1.35
C ASP A 92 -14.05 2.66 -1.82
N GLN A 93 -13.47 1.92 -0.88
CA GLN A 93 -12.74 0.69 -1.17
C GLN A 93 -13.65 -0.42 -1.72
N TYR A 94 -14.89 -0.50 -1.25
CA TYR A 94 -15.82 -1.55 -1.66
C TYR A 94 -16.33 -1.31 -3.08
N GLU A 95 -16.71 -0.06 -3.40
CA GLU A 95 -17.11 0.31 -4.76
C GLU A 95 -15.97 0.09 -5.76
N LEU A 96 -14.74 0.53 -5.41
CA LEU A 96 -13.57 0.30 -6.24
C LEU A 96 -13.24 -1.18 -6.38
N GLU A 97 -13.39 -2.00 -5.33
CA GLU A 97 -13.21 -3.44 -5.44
C GLU A 97 -14.20 -4.05 -6.44
N CYS A 98 -15.48 -3.66 -6.38
CA CYS A 98 -16.49 -4.10 -7.32
C CYS A 98 -16.13 -3.73 -8.77
N ASP A 99 -15.61 -2.53 -8.98
CA ASP A 99 -15.16 -2.05 -10.29
C ASP A 99 -13.98 -2.85 -10.81
N PHE A 100 -12.97 -3.10 -9.97
CA PHE A 100 -11.83 -3.93 -10.32
C PHE A 100 -12.28 -5.35 -10.68
N ARG A 101 -13.17 -5.97 -9.89
CA ARG A 101 -13.71 -7.30 -10.22
C ARG A 101 -14.40 -7.30 -11.58
N ARG A 102 -15.32 -6.36 -11.82
CA ARG A 102 -16.05 -6.26 -13.10
C ARG A 102 -15.11 -6.12 -14.30
N ARG A 103 -13.98 -5.43 -14.14
CA ARG A 103 -13.02 -5.16 -15.21
C ARG A 103 -11.97 -6.25 -15.40
N LEU A 104 -11.59 -6.95 -14.34
CA LEU A 104 -10.51 -7.93 -14.36
C LEU A 104 -11.00 -9.38 -14.54
N THR A 105 -12.25 -9.70 -14.19
CA THR A 105 -12.81 -11.03 -14.48
C THR A 105 -12.79 -11.39 -15.97
N PRO A 106 -13.12 -10.49 -16.93
CA PRO A 106 -12.99 -10.79 -18.36
C PRO A 106 -11.55 -11.08 -18.81
N GLU A 107 -10.54 -10.58 -18.09
CA GLU A 107 -9.12 -10.82 -18.35
C GLU A 107 -8.62 -12.13 -17.75
N GLY A 108 -9.50 -12.89 -17.08
CA GLY A 108 -9.20 -14.14 -16.40
C GLY A 108 -8.50 -13.96 -15.05
N ILE A 109 -8.61 -12.77 -14.44
CA ILE A 109 -7.89 -12.44 -13.21
C ILE A 109 -8.81 -12.56 -11.99
N GLU A 110 -8.34 -13.29 -10.98
CA GLU A 110 -8.99 -13.47 -9.68
C GLU A 110 -8.14 -12.87 -8.56
N PHE A 111 -8.77 -12.28 -7.56
CA PHE A 111 -8.07 -11.72 -6.40
C PHE A 111 -8.96 -11.73 -5.15
N SER A 112 -8.31 -11.74 -3.98
CA SER A 112 -8.93 -11.89 -2.67
C SER A 112 -9.54 -10.58 -2.13
N GLY A 113 -8.99 -9.43 -2.50
CA GLY A 113 -9.57 -8.12 -2.16
C GLY A 113 -8.74 -6.93 -2.67
N LEU A 114 -9.31 -5.74 -2.59
CA LEU A 114 -8.66 -4.49 -2.99
C LEU A 114 -8.34 -3.64 -1.76
N TYR A 115 -7.12 -3.12 -1.71
CA TYR A 115 -6.70 -2.08 -0.77
C TYR A 115 -6.60 -0.75 -1.50
N VAL A 116 -7.24 0.28 -0.96
CA VAL A 116 -7.24 1.61 -1.56
C VAL A 116 -6.52 2.58 -0.63
N LEU A 117 -5.48 3.25 -1.15
CA LEU A 117 -4.61 4.14 -0.38
C LEU A 117 -4.54 5.52 -1.02
N ASN A 118 -4.41 6.55 -0.19
CA ASN A 118 -3.96 7.87 -0.62
C ASN A 118 -2.53 7.75 -1.18
N ASN A 119 -2.20 8.56 -2.19
CA ASN A 119 -0.81 8.73 -2.56
C ASN A 119 -0.08 9.44 -1.41
N MET A 120 0.93 8.79 -0.85
CA MET A 120 1.78 9.47 0.13
C MET A 120 2.67 10.47 -0.61
N PRO A 121 2.82 11.72 -0.13
CA PRO A 121 3.66 12.73 -0.76
C PRO A 121 5.14 12.43 -0.53
N LEU A 122 5.65 11.36 -1.14
CA LEU A 122 7.02 10.86 -1.02
C LEU A 122 7.52 10.28 -2.35
N GLY A 123 8.85 10.15 -2.46
CA GLY A 123 9.51 9.61 -3.66
C GLY A 123 9.09 10.33 -4.95
N ARG A 124 8.87 9.56 -6.02
CA ARG A 124 8.51 10.09 -7.35
C ARG A 124 7.25 10.96 -7.35
N PHE A 125 6.25 10.63 -6.52
CA PHE A 125 5.03 11.42 -6.48
C PHE A 125 5.28 12.81 -5.87
N LEU A 126 6.12 12.89 -4.84
CA LEU A 126 6.56 14.18 -4.30
C LEU A 126 7.34 14.99 -5.36
N GLU A 127 8.25 14.35 -6.10
CA GLU A 127 8.98 14.99 -7.19
C GLU A 127 8.03 15.59 -8.24
N THR A 128 7.02 14.84 -8.68
CA THR A 128 5.98 15.32 -9.60
C THR A 128 5.20 16.51 -9.01
N LEU A 129 4.75 16.41 -7.75
CA LEU A 129 4.04 17.50 -7.09
C LEU A 129 4.86 18.80 -7.03
N VAL A 130 6.16 18.69 -6.76
CA VAL A 130 7.05 19.85 -6.71
C VAL A 130 7.27 20.43 -8.11
N GLN A 131 7.52 19.58 -9.11
CA GLN A 131 7.72 20.02 -10.50
C GLN A 131 6.49 20.74 -11.07
N GLU A 132 5.29 20.30 -10.68
CA GLU A 132 4.03 20.88 -11.11
C GLU A 132 3.54 22.05 -10.23
N GLY A 133 4.27 22.39 -9.16
CA GLY A 133 3.88 23.44 -8.22
C GLY A 133 2.64 23.11 -7.36
N LYS A 134 2.29 21.82 -7.23
CA LYS A 134 1.09 21.32 -6.53
C LYS A 134 1.35 20.76 -5.13
N HIS A 135 2.61 20.80 -4.65
CA HIS A 135 2.99 20.19 -3.37
C HIS A 135 2.21 20.76 -2.18
N GLU A 136 2.19 22.09 -2.04
CA GLU A 136 1.49 22.74 -0.93
C GLU A 136 -0.02 22.52 -0.99
N ASP A 137 -0.61 22.58 -2.20
CA ASP A 137 -2.03 22.30 -2.41
C ASP A 137 -2.40 20.87 -1.99
N TYR A 138 -1.54 19.90 -2.29
CA TYR A 138 -1.77 18.52 -1.90
C TYR A 138 -1.68 18.33 -0.38
N LEU A 139 -0.65 18.91 0.26
CA LEU A 139 -0.51 18.85 1.71
C LEU A 139 -1.68 19.54 2.43
N ALA A 140 -2.12 20.71 1.93
CA ALA A 140 -3.28 21.42 2.44
C ALA A 140 -4.54 20.54 2.35
N ARG A 141 -4.78 19.91 1.19
CA ARG A 141 -5.90 18.99 0.99
C ARG A 141 -5.87 17.81 1.96
N LEU A 142 -4.70 17.20 2.18
CA LEU A 142 -4.55 16.10 3.13
C LEU A 142 -4.86 16.56 4.57
N ALA A 143 -4.35 17.74 4.96
CA ALA A 143 -4.58 18.30 6.30
C ALA A 143 -6.05 18.69 6.52
N GLU A 144 -6.70 19.34 5.55
CA GLU A 144 -8.11 19.71 5.58
C GLU A 144 -9.04 18.48 5.59
N SER A 145 -8.58 17.38 4.98
CA SER A 145 -9.31 16.12 4.96
C SER A 145 -9.01 15.23 6.18
N PHE A 146 -8.34 15.75 7.22
CA PHE A 146 -8.02 14.98 8.42
C PHE A 146 -9.28 14.35 9.05
N ASN A 147 -9.22 13.04 9.27
CA ASN A 147 -10.30 12.27 9.86
C ASN A 147 -9.83 11.62 11.18
N PRO A 148 -10.28 12.11 12.35
CA PRO A 148 -9.93 11.53 13.64
C PRO A 148 -10.30 10.05 13.81
N ALA A 149 -11.30 9.55 13.07
CA ALA A 149 -11.70 8.14 13.14
C ALA A 149 -10.63 7.18 12.60
N THR A 150 -9.67 7.68 11.82
CA THR A 150 -8.53 6.89 11.31
C THR A 150 -7.49 6.57 12.38
N LEU A 151 -7.44 7.37 13.46
CA LEU A 151 -6.33 7.34 14.42
C LEU A 151 -6.15 5.98 15.10
N ALA A 152 -7.25 5.31 15.44
CA ALA A 152 -7.20 3.99 16.09
C ALA A 152 -6.63 2.90 15.17
N GLY A 153 -6.80 3.05 13.85
CA GLY A 153 -6.35 2.08 12.85
C GLY A 153 -4.93 2.32 12.31
N LEU A 154 -4.25 3.39 12.72
CA LEU A 154 -2.95 3.75 12.16
C LEU A 154 -1.90 2.66 12.40
N MET A 155 -1.25 2.22 11.31
CA MET A 155 -0.23 1.18 11.35
C MET A 155 0.93 1.48 12.30
N CYS A 156 1.33 2.75 12.45
CA CYS A 156 2.46 3.15 13.29
C CYS A 156 2.24 2.93 14.79
N ARG A 157 1.01 2.61 15.20
CA ARG A 157 0.67 2.26 16.59
C ARG A 157 1.07 0.83 16.91
N GLU A 158 0.76 -0.09 16.02
CA GLU A 158 0.85 -1.54 16.26
C GLU A 158 2.01 -2.22 15.51
N GLN A 159 2.58 -1.55 14.50
CA GLN A 159 3.64 -2.10 13.66
C GLN A 159 4.99 -1.46 13.97
N LEU A 160 6.03 -2.16 13.54
CA LEU A 160 7.40 -1.66 13.45
C LEU A 160 7.94 -2.03 12.06
N SER A 161 8.72 -1.15 11.46
CA SER A 161 9.37 -1.38 10.17
C SER A 161 10.88 -1.44 10.37
N VAL A 162 11.53 -2.43 9.76
CA VAL A 162 12.98 -2.68 9.90
C VAL A 162 13.63 -2.55 8.54
N ALA A 163 14.62 -1.66 8.43
CA ALA A 163 15.45 -1.53 7.24
C ALA A 163 16.41 -2.72 7.09
N TRP A 164 16.95 -2.90 5.87
CA TRP A 164 17.91 -3.96 5.57
C TRP A 164 19.19 -3.87 6.42
N ASP A 165 19.56 -2.68 6.91
CA ASP A 165 20.71 -2.44 7.80
C ASP A 165 20.36 -2.62 9.30
N GLY A 166 19.14 -3.07 9.60
CA GLY A 166 18.65 -3.29 10.95
C GLY A 166 18.09 -2.06 11.65
N ARG A 167 18.06 -0.87 11.02
CA ARG A 167 17.43 0.33 11.61
C ARG A 167 15.93 0.17 11.77
N ILE A 168 15.36 0.76 12.83
CA ILE A 168 13.94 0.66 13.15
C ILE A 168 13.20 1.98 12.93
N TYR A 169 11.97 1.87 12.42
CA TYR A 169 11.05 2.94 12.09
C TYR A 169 9.65 2.58 12.60
N ASP A 170 8.82 3.58 12.92
CA ASP A 170 7.45 3.33 13.39
C ASP A 170 6.54 2.73 12.31
N CYS A 171 6.82 2.97 11.03
CA CYS A 171 6.04 2.46 9.90
C CYS A 171 6.83 2.50 8.59
N ASP A 172 6.27 1.88 7.55
CA ASP A 172 6.89 1.83 6.21
C ASP A 172 7.05 3.21 5.57
N PHE A 173 6.16 4.15 5.85
CA PHE A 173 6.31 5.52 5.33
C PHE A 173 7.41 6.29 6.05
N ASN A 174 7.60 6.07 7.36
CA ASN A 174 8.75 6.62 8.09
C ASN A 174 10.06 6.02 7.58
N LEU A 175 10.09 4.71 7.28
CA LEU A 175 11.21 4.05 6.61
C LEU A 175 11.49 4.73 5.26
N ALA A 176 10.47 4.92 4.42
CA ALA A 176 10.61 5.48 3.07
C ALA A 176 11.20 6.90 3.05
N VAL A 177 10.97 7.70 4.09
CA VAL A 177 11.53 9.07 4.22
C VAL A 177 12.74 9.14 5.16
N GLY A 178 13.24 8.01 5.68
CA GLY A 178 14.40 7.99 6.56
C GLY A 178 14.15 8.53 7.99
N LEU A 179 12.91 8.58 8.45
CA LEU A 179 12.52 9.07 9.77
C LEU A 179 12.70 8.00 10.87
N ALA A 180 13.95 7.66 11.18
CA ALA A 180 14.30 6.59 12.13
C ALA A 180 13.83 6.89 13.57
N GLN A 181 13.53 5.83 14.31
CA GLN A 181 13.09 5.91 15.71
C GLN A 181 14.31 6.11 16.64
N PRO A 182 14.45 7.25 17.35
CA PRO A 182 15.58 7.48 18.25
C PRO A 182 15.60 6.58 19.49
N ALA A 183 14.43 6.16 19.99
CA ALA A 183 14.34 5.34 21.21
C ALA A 183 14.87 3.91 21.01
N CYS A 184 14.86 3.42 19.77
CA CYS A 184 15.30 2.08 19.40
C CYS A 184 15.93 2.17 18.01
N ARG A 185 17.25 2.36 17.95
CA ARG A 185 17.93 2.73 16.71
C ARG A 185 18.05 1.55 15.77
N THR A 186 18.36 0.38 16.30
CA THR A 186 18.51 -0.87 15.53
C THR A 186 17.80 -2.04 16.21
N VAL A 187 17.65 -3.15 15.50
CA VAL A 187 17.17 -4.44 16.05
C VAL A 187 18.01 -4.98 17.20
N PHE A 188 19.26 -4.56 17.32
CA PHE A 188 20.14 -4.97 18.42
C PHE A 188 19.87 -4.20 19.71
N ASP A 189 19.24 -3.02 19.61
CA ASP A 189 18.86 -2.18 20.75
C ASP A 189 17.41 -2.45 21.20
N PHE A 190 16.70 -3.35 20.52
CA PHE A 190 15.26 -3.52 20.66
C PHE A 190 14.88 -4.25 21.95
N THR A 191 13.97 -3.63 22.71
CA THR A 191 13.20 -4.29 23.76
C THR A 191 11.72 -3.93 23.63
N PRO A 192 10.79 -4.84 23.95
CA PRO A 192 9.36 -4.55 23.95
C PRO A 192 9.00 -3.34 24.83
N GLU A 193 9.65 -3.18 25.98
CA GLU A 193 9.40 -2.10 26.93
C GLU A 193 9.74 -0.74 26.33
N LEU A 194 10.91 -0.60 25.70
CA LEU A 194 11.30 0.61 24.99
C LEU A 194 10.35 0.91 23.83
N TRP A 195 9.95 -0.12 23.08
CA TRP A 195 9.06 0.04 21.95
C TRP A 195 7.67 0.52 22.38
N LEU A 196 7.09 -0.06 23.42
CA LEU A 196 5.75 0.30 23.90
C LEU A 196 5.70 1.70 24.53
N GLN A 197 6.84 2.23 24.99
CA GLN A 197 6.95 3.59 25.55
C GLN A 197 7.35 4.65 24.51
N ARG A 198 7.62 4.25 23.25
CA ARG A 198 8.11 5.18 22.23
C ARG A 198 7.07 6.25 21.88
N SER A 199 7.54 7.45 21.58
CA SER A 199 6.75 8.43 20.86
C SER A 199 6.81 8.14 19.36
N ILE A 200 5.65 7.94 18.74
CA ILE A 200 5.55 7.74 17.29
C ILE A 200 6.05 9.02 16.59
N ARG A 201 7.02 8.87 15.68
CA ARG A 201 7.51 9.99 14.88
C ARG A 201 6.47 10.37 13.82
N THR A 202 6.13 11.64 13.76
CA THR A 202 5.24 12.21 12.74
C THR A 202 5.97 13.24 11.87
N ALA A 203 5.53 13.38 10.63
CA ALA A 203 5.95 14.41 9.68
C ALA A 203 4.82 14.67 8.65
N ALA A 204 5.05 15.52 7.65
CA ALA A 204 4.01 15.94 6.71
C ALA A 204 3.32 14.76 5.98
N HIS A 205 4.05 13.70 5.63
CA HIS A 205 3.47 12.52 4.98
C HIS A 205 2.43 11.80 5.86
N CYS A 206 2.45 11.99 7.18
CA CYS A 206 1.48 11.37 8.08
C CYS A 206 0.03 11.85 7.83
N PHE A 207 -0.16 13.04 7.24
CA PHE A 207 -1.49 13.48 6.80
C PHE A 207 -2.08 12.54 5.74
N GLY A 208 -1.25 11.90 4.90
CA GLY A 208 -1.70 10.87 3.96
C GLY A 208 -2.37 9.68 4.64
N CYS A 209 -1.91 9.30 5.84
CA CYS A 209 -2.46 8.17 6.59
C CYS A 209 -3.75 8.51 7.34
N THR A 210 -3.98 9.80 7.63
CA THR A 210 -5.10 10.28 8.45
C THR A 210 -6.18 11.01 7.64
N ALA A 211 -5.91 11.34 6.38
CA ALA A 211 -6.84 12.00 5.49
C ALA A 211 -7.95 11.07 4.97
N ALA A 212 -9.17 11.60 4.85
CA ALA A 212 -10.35 10.93 4.33
C ALA A 212 -10.60 9.58 5.04
N THR A 213 -10.54 8.46 4.33
CA THR A 213 -10.77 7.13 4.91
C THR A 213 -9.52 6.52 5.55
N GLY A 214 -8.40 7.25 5.55
CA GLY A 214 -7.11 6.82 6.04
C GLY A 214 -6.41 5.85 5.09
N SER A 215 -5.14 5.57 5.36
CA SER A 215 -4.35 4.66 4.53
C SER A 215 -3.38 3.86 5.37
N SER A 216 -3.41 2.54 5.17
CA SER A 216 -2.54 1.58 5.83
C SER A 216 -2.09 0.51 4.87
N CYS A 217 -1.19 -0.34 5.30
CA CYS A 217 -0.71 -1.45 4.49
C CYS A 217 -1.78 -2.53 4.22
N THR A 218 -2.96 -2.38 4.81
CA THR A 218 -4.14 -3.23 4.63
C THR A 218 -5.35 -2.43 4.11
N GLY A 219 -5.10 -1.31 3.42
CA GLY A 219 -6.15 -0.48 2.83
C GLY A 219 -6.67 0.61 3.75
N SER A 220 -7.93 0.99 3.51
CA SER A 220 -8.66 2.03 4.22
C SER A 220 -8.87 1.69 5.71
N LEU A 221 -8.84 2.71 6.57
CA LEU A 221 -8.95 2.58 8.03
C LEU A 221 -10.37 2.81 8.57
N THR A 222 -11.24 3.40 7.76
CA THR A 222 -12.64 3.65 8.13
C THR A 222 -13.54 3.30 6.96
N SER A 223 -14.65 2.61 7.22
CA SER A 223 -15.73 2.52 6.24
C SER A 223 -16.32 3.92 6.02
N VAL A 224 -16.55 4.32 4.76
CA VAL A 224 -17.29 5.55 4.46
C VAL A 224 -18.72 5.34 4.97
N SER A 225 -19.05 5.88 6.15
CA SER A 225 -20.45 6.11 6.46
C SER A 225 -20.90 7.21 5.50
N VAL A 226 -21.70 6.86 4.50
CA VAL A 226 -22.35 7.83 3.61
C VAL A 226 -23.25 8.71 4.47
N ARG A 227 -22.70 9.75 5.09
CA ARG A 227 -23.50 10.89 5.51
C ARG A 227 -23.83 11.63 4.24
N ARG A 228 -24.95 11.25 3.61
CA ARG A 228 -25.65 12.17 2.71
C ARG A 228 -25.78 13.48 3.47
N ARG A 229 -25.14 14.54 3.00
CA ARG A 229 -25.50 15.89 3.43
C ARG A 229 -26.99 16.00 3.13
N ALA A 230 -27.80 16.09 4.18
CA ALA A 230 -29.12 16.67 4.04
C ALA A 230 -28.85 18.12 3.61
N GLU A 231 -29.11 18.42 2.34
CA GLU A 231 -29.27 19.79 1.90
C GLU A 231 -30.62 20.32 2.41
N PRO A 232 -30.70 21.63 2.72
CA PRO A 232 -31.83 22.25 3.40
C PRO A 232 -33.13 22.24 2.60
#